data_AF-A0A0S4LPF6-F1
#
_entry.id   AF-A0A0S4LPF6-F1
#
_cell.length_a   1.000
_cell.length_b   1.000
_cell.length_c   1.000
_cell.angle_alpha   90.00
_cell.angle_beta   90.00
_cell.angle_gamma   90.00
#
_symmetry.space_group_name_H-M   'P 1'
#
loop_
_entity.id
_entity.type
_entity.pdbx_description
1 polymer ?
#
loop_
_entity_poly.entity_id
_entity_poly.type
_entity_poly.pdbx_seq_one_letter_code
_entity_poly.pdbx_strand_id
1 'polypeptide(L)'
;MKRLDQMKTSMLVMVGVMVIVSMVVGCASQKPTGQEAGGMSRVDTPLQDVKGLPDWVLKGGGGEKIDGRRVLQGVGSVSGILNPTLRRKSAGAQARNDLAATLQVYVAGLNKQYMAETTAGDFSQHDVEQRIQDTMKQVTEATLVGAQIVEYWEHPLRNEAYALARLDMEQFKDIMKNYAAASGQFKQLDANLREWVQKNADKAHDELNQELEKRK
;
A
#
# COMPACT_ATOMS: atom_id res chain seq x y z
N MET A 1 42.67 48.80 -57.31
CA MET A 1 41.47 47.93 -57.39
C MET A 1 41.92 46.52 -57.71
N LYS A 2 41.37 45.53 -56.98
CA LYS A 2 41.27 44.09 -57.33
C LYS A 2 42.61 43.33 -57.44
N ARG A 3 42.89 42.46 -56.47
CA ARG A 3 42.53 41.02 -56.40
C ARG A 3 43.39 40.16 -57.33
N LEU A 4 43.68 38.96 -56.82
CA LEU A 4 44.31 37.80 -57.47
C LEU A 4 45.84 37.81 -57.50
N ASP A 5 46.43 37.16 -56.48
CA ASP A 5 47.60 36.34 -56.75
C ASP A 5 47.27 34.91 -56.26
N GLN A 6 46.77 34.14 -57.21
CA GLN A 6 46.57 32.70 -57.13
C GLN A 6 47.62 32.08 -58.04
N MET A 7 48.21 30.99 -57.53
CA MET A 7 48.82 29.91 -58.32
C MET A 7 50.10 30.25 -59.08
N LYS A 8 51.22 29.79 -58.50
CA LYS A 8 52.23 28.87 -59.05
C LYS A 8 53.20 28.66 -57.88
N THR A 9 53.52 27.46 -57.40
CA THR A 9 54.09 26.37 -58.18
C THR A 9 54.06 25.09 -57.35
N SER A 10 53.80 24.01 -58.05
CA SER A 10 53.72 22.62 -57.64
C SER A 10 54.93 22.08 -56.84
N MET A 11 54.62 21.19 -55.90
CA MET A 11 55.16 19.82 -55.82
C MET A 11 56.66 19.65 -55.55
N LEU A 12 57.02 19.25 -54.32
CA LEU A 12 57.92 18.12 -54.12
C LEU A 12 57.71 17.46 -52.76
N VAL A 13 57.58 16.13 -52.82
CA VAL A 13 57.43 15.15 -51.74
C VAL A 13 58.84 14.68 -51.32
N MET A 14 59.13 14.63 -50.01
CA MET A 14 60.07 13.69 -49.35
C MET A 14 60.04 13.98 -47.84
N VAL A 15 59.31 13.18 -47.03
CA VAL A 15 59.82 12.00 -46.30
C VAL A 15 61.07 12.33 -45.48
N GLY A 16 60.95 12.33 -44.14
CA GLY A 16 62.13 12.17 -43.28
C GLY A 16 62.01 12.64 -41.83
N VAL A 17 61.65 11.70 -40.96
CA VAL A 17 62.13 11.56 -39.56
C VAL A 17 61.51 12.46 -38.48
N MET A 18 60.30 12.03 -38.07
CA MET A 18 59.89 11.68 -36.70
C MET A 18 60.88 11.97 -35.55
N VAL A 19 60.72 13.12 -34.90
CA VAL A 19 61.00 13.31 -33.46
C VAL A 19 59.81 14.06 -32.88
N ILE A 20 58.82 13.34 -32.35
CA ILE A 20 57.76 13.93 -31.53
C ILE A 20 57.85 13.32 -30.14
N VAL A 21 58.19 14.23 -29.24
CA VAL A 21 58.28 14.12 -27.79
C VAL A 21 57.06 13.39 -27.22
N SER A 22 57.36 12.42 -26.38
CA SER A 22 56.43 11.72 -25.48
C SER A 22 55.77 12.71 -24.51
N MET A 23 54.65 13.31 -24.92
CA MET A 23 53.69 13.89 -23.99
C MET A 23 52.79 12.77 -23.49
N VAL A 24 53.07 12.33 -22.27
CA VAL A 24 52.18 11.50 -21.46
C VAL A 24 50.86 12.25 -21.33
N VAL A 25 49.84 11.83 -22.09
CA VAL A 25 48.45 12.23 -21.86
C VAL A 25 48.05 11.53 -20.56
N GLY A 26 48.31 12.20 -19.44
CA GLY A 26 47.63 11.89 -18.20
C GLY A 26 46.14 12.11 -18.43
N CYS A 27 45.36 11.04 -18.34
CA CYS A 27 43.92 11.13 -18.15
C CYS A 27 43.67 11.80 -16.80
N ALA A 28 43.77 13.13 -16.77
CA ALA A 28 43.24 13.94 -15.71
C ALA A 28 41.72 13.79 -15.76
N SER A 29 41.22 12.86 -14.94
CA SER A 29 39.80 12.76 -14.61
C SER A 29 39.31 14.16 -14.24
N GLN A 30 38.47 14.71 -15.10
CA GLN A 30 37.74 15.92 -14.86
C GLN A 30 36.84 15.65 -13.66
N LYS A 31 37.29 16.03 -12.45
CA LYS A 31 36.46 16.03 -11.26
C LYS A 31 35.30 16.99 -11.53
N PRO A 32 34.04 16.55 -11.49
CA PRO A 32 32.93 17.49 -11.46
C PRO A 32 33.08 18.34 -10.20
N THR A 33 33.30 19.63 -10.40
CA THR A 33 33.11 20.67 -9.40
C THR A 33 31.68 20.59 -8.90
N GLY A 34 31.52 20.17 -7.64
CA GLY A 34 30.23 20.08 -6.97
C GLY A 34 29.96 18.74 -6.30
N GLN A 35 30.92 18.19 -5.55
CA GLN A 35 30.59 17.22 -4.50
C GLN A 35 31.43 17.54 -3.27
N GLU A 36 31.01 18.62 -2.62
CA GLU A 36 31.21 18.76 -1.18
C GLU A 36 30.48 17.60 -0.50
N ALA A 37 31.11 17.00 0.50
CA ALA A 37 30.55 15.92 1.29
C ALA A 37 29.20 16.35 1.89
N GLY A 38 28.11 15.66 1.54
CA GLY A 38 26.79 15.95 2.09
C GLY A 38 25.70 14.99 1.61
N GLY A 39 25.19 14.18 2.54
CA GLY A 39 23.85 13.57 2.51
C GLY A 39 23.64 12.43 1.51
N MET A 40 23.06 11.32 1.99
CA MET A 40 22.39 10.34 1.12
C MET A 40 21.50 11.08 0.11
N SER A 41 21.56 10.64 -1.15
CA SER A 41 20.68 11.14 -2.21
C SER A 41 19.22 11.08 -1.73
N ARG A 42 18.45 12.13 -1.99
CA ARG A 42 17.03 12.31 -1.56
C ARG A 42 16.06 11.21 -2.02
N VAL A 43 16.57 10.21 -2.74
CA VAL A 43 15.84 9.07 -3.31
C VAL A 43 15.98 7.81 -2.43
N ASP A 44 17.05 7.70 -1.62
CA ASP A 44 17.36 6.51 -0.82
C ASP A 44 17.05 6.66 0.67
N THR A 45 16.49 7.81 1.08
CA THR A 45 16.09 8.04 2.48
C THR A 45 15.04 7.01 2.88
N PRO A 46 15.25 6.23 3.96
CA PRO A 46 14.25 5.34 4.50
C PRO A 46 12.96 6.11 4.83
N LEU A 47 11.81 5.49 4.61
CA LEU A 47 10.52 6.18 4.74
C LEU A 47 10.34 6.80 6.13
N GLN A 48 10.80 6.09 7.18
CA GLN A 48 10.75 6.53 8.57
C GLN A 48 11.54 7.81 8.88
N ASP A 49 12.52 8.16 8.04
CA ASP A 49 13.38 9.34 8.25
C ASP A 49 12.86 10.58 7.49
N VAL A 50 11.71 10.45 6.82
CA VAL A 50 11.11 11.53 6.03
C VAL A 50 10.44 12.55 6.95
N LYS A 51 10.93 13.79 6.90
CA LYS A 51 10.33 14.90 7.65
C LYS A 51 8.87 15.11 7.22
N GLY A 52 7.96 15.09 8.19
CA GLY A 52 6.52 15.29 7.96
C GLY A 52 5.80 14.04 7.45
N LEU A 53 6.39 12.85 7.62
CA LEU A 53 5.71 11.58 7.45
C LEU A 53 4.56 11.46 8.47
N PRO A 54 3.32 11.22 8.02
CA PRO A 54 2.22 10.92 8.93
C PRO A 54 2.40 9.56 9.59
N ASP A 55 2.13 9.46 10.89
CA ASP A 55 2.31 8.23 11.66
C ASP A 55 1.56 7.02 11.05
N TRP A 56 0.37 7.24 10.48
CA TRP A 56 -0.45 6.17 9.91
C TRP A 56 0.21 5.48 8.72
N VAL A 57 1.15 6.14 8.02
CA VAL A 57 1.83 5.55 6.86
C VAL A 57 2.63 4.30 7.27
N LEU A 58 3.18 4.28 8.48
CA LEU A 58 3.97 3.16 8.99
C LEU A 58 3.15 2.12 9.76
N LYS A 59 1.89 2.41 10.11
CA LYS A 59 1.07 1.52 10.93
C LYS A 59 0.57 0.28 10.17
N GLY A 60 0.44 0.37 8.84
CA GLY A 60 -0.14 -0.69 8.00
C GLY A 60 -1.63 -0.90 8.29
N GLY A 61 -2.20 -1.99 7.76
CA GLY A 61 -3.55 -2.42 8.10
C GLY A 61 -3.67 -2.91 9.54
N GLY A 62 -4.83 -2.68 10.17
CA GLY A 62 -5.04 -3.02 11.57
C GLY A 62 -6.37 -2.55 12.15
N GLY A 63 -6.62 -2.94 13.40
CA GLY A 63 -7.77 -2.49 14.18
C GLY A 63 -7.42 -1.40 15.18
N GLU A 64 -8.13 -0.27 15.15
CA GLU A 64 -8.00 0.81 16.13
C GLU A 64 -9.34 1.11 16.82
N LYS A 65 -9.27 1.69 18.03
CA LYS A 65 -10.44 2.29 18.69
C LYS A 65 -10.33 3.80 18.58
N ILE A 66 -11.24 4.43 17.84
CA ILE A 66 -11.32 5.88 17.65
C ILE A 66 -12.63 6.34 18.29
N ASP A 67 -12.55 7.24 19.29
CA ASP A 67 -13.71 7.75 20.03
C ASP A 67 -14.64 6.65 20.58
N GLY A 68 -14.04 5.56 21.07
CA GLY A 68 -14.76 4.39 21.57
C GLY A 68 -15.33 3.46 20.49
N ARG A 69 -15.31 3.86 19.22
CA ARG A 69 -15.74 3.03 18.08
C ARG A 69 -14.59 2.21 17.53
N ARG A 70 -14.89 0.99 17.11
CA ARG A 70 -13.91 0.10 16.46
C ARG A 70 -13.84 0.41 14.99
N VAL A 71 -12.62 0.59 14.50
CA VAL A 71 -12.35 0.92 13.12
C VAL A 71 -11.31 -0.06 12.60
N LEU A 72 -11.59 -0.66 11.46
CA LEU A 72 -10.59 -1.37 10.68
C LEU A 72 -9.96 -0.42 9.70
N GLN A 73 -8.65 -0.56 9.52
CA GLN A 73 -7.85 0.31 8.68
C GLN A 73 -7.05 -0.50 7.67
N GLY A 74 -6.77 0.10 6.52
CA GLY A 74 -5.84 -0.43 5.53
C GLY A 74 -5.01 0.71 4.93
N VAL A 75 -3.72 0.46 4.73
CA VAL A 75 -2.76 1.42 4.19
C VAL A 75 -2.30 0.95 2.82
N GLY A 76 -2.58 1.78 1.80
CA GLY A 76 -2.17 1.51 0.43
C GLY A 76 -1.07 2.44 0.00
N SER A 77 -0.14 1.94 -0.82
CA SER A 77 0.90 2.75 -1.45
C SER A 77 1.02 2.46 -2.94
N VAL A 78 1.46 3.47 -3.70
CA VAL A 78 1.80 3.34 -5.12
C VAL A 78 3.01 4.20 -5.45
N SER A 79 3.80 3.76 -6.43
CA SER A 79 4.95 4.50 -6.94
C SER A 79 4.95 4.57 -8.47
N GLY A 80 5.60 5.58 -9.05
CA GLY A 80 5.87 5.68 -10.49
C GLY A 80 4.69 6.14 -11.36
N ILE A 81 3.54 6.50 -10.78
CA ILE A 81 2.39 7.01 -11.53
C ILE A 81 2.52 8.52 -11.73
N LEU A 82 2.82 8.98 -12.95
CA LEU A 82 3.03 10.39 -13.24
C LEU A 82 1.75 11.25 -13.09
N ASN A 83 0.59 10.73 -13.49
CA ASN A 83 -0.68 11.46 -13.39
C ASN A 83 -1.15 11.54 -11.91
N PRO A 84 -1.27 12.73 -11.30
CA PRO A 84 -1.60 12.87 -9.87
C PRO A 84 -2.98 12.30 -9.51
N THR A 85 -3.97 12.50 -10.38
CA THR A 85 -5.33 11.98 -10.16
C THR A 85 -5.36 10.45 -10.18
N LEU A 86 -4.66 9.84 -11.15
CA LEU A 86 -4.54 8.39 -11.22
C LEU A 86 -3.78 7.86 -10.01
N ARG A 87 -2.68 8.51 -9.61
CA ARG A 87 -1.89 8.13 -8.43
C ARG A 87 -2.75 8.10 -7.17
N ARG A 88 -3.53 9.15 -6.92
CA ARG A 88 -4.45 9.20 -5.77
C ARG A 88 -5.49 8.08 -5.82
N LYS A 89 -6.11 7.82 -6.98
CA LYS A 89 -7.08 6.74 -7.15
C LYS A 89 -6.45 5.37 -6.91
N SER A 90 -5.25 5.14 -7.44
CA SER A 90 -4.53 3.87 -7.28
C SER A 90 -4.07 3.65 -5.84
N ALA A 91 -3.56 4.67 -5.15
CA ALA A 91 -3.25 4.59 -3.71
C ALA A 91 -4.50 4.21 -2.91
N GLY A 92 -5.63 4.87 -3.18
CA GLY A 92 -6.90 4.55 -2.52
C GLY A 92 -7.40 3.14 -2.83
N ALA A 93 -7.21 2.63 -4.05
CA ALA A 93 -7.54 1.26 -4.39
C ALA A 93 -6.67 0.26 -3.60
N GLN A 94 -5.36 0.51 -3.51
CA GLN A 94 -4.47 -0.33 -2.70
C GLN A 94 -4.83 -0.29 -1.21
N ALA A 95 -5.27 0.86 -0.70
CA ALA A 95 -5.69 0.98 0.70
C ALA A 95 -6.94 0.14 0.98
N ARG A 96 -7.88 0.07 0.03
CA ARG A 96 -9.05 -0.82 0.12
C ARG A 96 -8.66 -2.29 0.03
N ASN A 97 -7.66 -2.64 -0.77
CA ASN A 97 -7.15 -4.01 -0.84
C ASN A 97 -6.52 -4.43 0.49
N ASP A 98 -5.71 -3.58 1.10
CA ASP A 98 -5.10 -3.84 2.41
C ASP A 98 -6.16 -3.93 3.52
N LEU A 99 -7.18 -3.07 3.48
CA LEU A 99 -8.34 -3.14 4.37
C LEU A 99 -9.12 -4.44 4.17
N ALA A 100 -9.27 -4.91 2.93
CA ALA A 100 -9.91 -6.20 2.65
C ALA A 100 -9.14 -7.36 3.29
N ALA A 101 -7.80 -7.35 3.19
CA ALA A 101 -6.96 -8.34 3.84
C ALA A 101 -7.11 -8.30 5.37
N THR A 102 -7.14 -7.10 5.95
CA THR A 102 -7.39 -6.89 7.39
C THR A 102 -8.76 -7.45 7.81
N LEU A 103 -9.80 -7.16 7.04
CA LEU A 103 -11.15 -7.67 7.30
C LEU A 103 -11.24 -9.19 7.18
N GLN A 104 -10.54 -9.80 6.22
CA GLN A 104 -10.48 -11.26 6.10
C GLN A 104 -9.86 -11.92 7.34
N VAL A 105 -8.78 -11.34 7.90
CA VAL A 105 -8.17 -11.84 9.14
C VAL A 105 -9.16 -11.72 10.30
N TYR A 106 -9.86 -10.58 10.42
CA TYR A 106 -10.86 -10.35 11.45
C TYR A 106 -12.00 -11.38 11.37
N VAL A 107 -12.52 -11.63 10.17
CA VAL A 107 -13.60 -12.60 9.93
C VAL A 107 -13.13 -14.04 10.17
N ALA A 108 -11.89 -14.38 9.80
CA ALA A 108 -11.33 -15.71 10.08
C ALA A 108 -11.20 -15.96 11.59
N GLY A 109 -10.79 -14.95 12.36
CA GLY A 109 -10.76 -15.00 13.82
C GLY A 109 -12.15 -15.24 14.42
N LEU A 110 -13.15 -14.51 13.93
CA LEU A 110 -14.55 -14.72 14.31
C LEU A 110 -15.01 -16.15 14.01
N ASN A 111 -14.78 -16.67 12.79
CA ASN A 111 -15.21 -18.02 12.45
C ASN A 111 -14.58 -19.07 13.36
N LYS A 112 -13.28 -18.95 13.65
CA LYS A 112 -12.56 -19.87 14.53
C LYS A 112 -13.15 -19.91 15.93
N GLN A 113 -13.49 -18.76 16.51
CA GLN A 113 -14.10 -18.71 17.84
C GLN A 113 -15.53 -19.26 17.82
N TYR A 114 -16.30 -18.97 16.78
CA TYR A 114 -17.66 -19.49 16.64
C TYR A 114 -17.65 -21.01 16.57
N MET A 115 -16.74 -21.60 15.77
CA MET A 115 -16.53 -23.04 15.72
C MET A 115 -16.16 -23.62 17.10
N ALA A 116 -15.24 -22.98 17.82
CA ALA A 116 -14.80 -23.45 19.12
C ALA A 116 -15.94 -23.47 20.16
N GLU A 117 -16.88 -22.52 20.08
CA GLU A 117 -18.03 -22.45 20.98
C GLU A 117 -19.18 -23.38 20.58
N THR A 118 -19.40 -23.62 19.29
CA THR A 118 -20.51 -24.45 18.78
C THR A 118 -20.17 -25.92 18.59
N THR A 119 -18.90 -26.27 18.35
CA THR A 119 -18.44 -27.67 18.20
C THR A 119 -18.33 -28.40 19.55
N ALA A 120 -18.46 -27.70 20.67
CA ALA A 120 -18.41 -28.28 22.01
C ALA A 120 -19.62 -29.18 22.38
N GLY A 121 -20.55 -29.47 21.47
CA GLY A 121 -21.79 -30.19 21.82
C GLY A 121 -22.42 -31.16 20.80
N ASP A 122 -22.27 -30.99 19.48
CA ASP A 122 -22.91 -31.89 18.50
C ASP A 122 -22.25 -31.83 17.10
N PHE A 123 -21.94 -33.00 16.52
CA PHE A 123 -21.31 -33.15 15.19
C PHE A 123 -22.31 -33.02 14.03
N SER A 124 -23.61 -32.87 14.29
CA SER A 124 -24.65 -32.64 13.27
C SER A 124 -24.60 -31.25 12.59
N GLN A 125 -23.72 -30.35 13.03
CA GLN A 125 -23.69 -28.93 12.68
C GLN A 125 -22.89 -28.57 11.40
N HIS A 126 -22.42 -29.54 10.62
CA HIS A 126 -21.53 -29.28 9.46
C HIS A 126 -22.17 -28.39 8.38
N ASP A 127 -23.46 -28.58 8.07
CA ASP A 127 -24.18 -27.75 7.09
C ASP A 127 -24.38 -26.30 7.57
N VAL A 128 -24.47 -26.11 8.88
CA VAL A 128 -24.61 -24.78 9.51
C VAL A 128 -23.28 -24.04 9.45
N GLU A 129 -22.18 -24.72 9.75
CA GLU A 129 -20.82 -24.15 9.70
C GLU A 129 -20.48 -23.64 8.29
N GLN A 130 -20.71 -24.46 7.25
CA GLN A 130 -20.42 -24.06 5.88
C GLN A 130 -21.27 -22.86 5.43
N ARG A 131 -22.55 -22.84 5.81
CA ARG A 131 -23.44 -21.71 5.51
C ARG A 131 -22.98 -20.41 6.18
N ILE A 132 -22.43 -20.49 7.40
CA ILE A 132 -21.87 -19.34 8.12
C ILE A 132 -20.60 -18.84 7.42
N GLN A 133 -19.69 -19.74 7.05
CA GLN A 133 -18.48 -19.38 6.31
C GLN A 133 -18.79 -18.64 5.01
N ASP A 134 -19.74 -19.13 4.21
CA ASP A 134 -20.11 -18.50 2.94
C ASP A 134 -20.82 -17.15 3.15
N THR A 135 -21.65 -17.03 4.20
CA THR A 135 -22.27 -15.76 4.60
C THR A 135 -21.19 -14.73 4.97
N MET A 136 -20.19 -15.14 5.77
CA MET A 136 -19.10 -14.27 6.21
C MET A 136 -18.19 -13.79 5.06
N LYS A 137 -17.99 -14.62 4.03
CA LYS A 137 -17.31 -14.20 2.79
C LYS A 137 -18.11 -13.15 2.02
N GLN A 138 -19.40 -13.39 1.81
CA GLN A 138 -20.28 -12.42 1.12
C GLN A 138 -20.35 -11.09 1.86
N VAL A 139 -20.37 -11.12 3.20
CA VAL A 139 -20.26 -9.92 4.05
C VAL A 139 -18.99 -9.16 3.76
N THR A 140 -17.85 -9.85 3.69
CA THR A 140 -16.55 -9.23 3.42
C THR A 140 -16.56 -8.49 2.09
N GLU A 141 -17.12 -9.12 1.04
CA GLU A 141 -17.26 -8.53 -0.29
C GLU A 141 -18.18 -7.31 -0.31
N ALA A 142 -19.34 -7.38 0.34
CA ALA A 142 -20.32 -6.29 0.42
C ALA A 142 -19.79 -5.08 1.23
N THR A 143 -18.86 -5.31 2.15
CA THR A 143 -18.38 -4.31 3.11
C THR A 143 -17.35 -3.36 2.55
N LEU A 144 -16.64 -3.77 1.51
CA LEU A 144 -15.73 -2.87 0.80
C LEU A 144 -16.46 -1.68 0.15
N VAL A 145 -17.79 -1.76 -0.01
CA VAL A 145 -18.64 -0.65 -0.45
C VAL A 145 -18.71 0.47 0.61
N GLY A 146 -18.56 0.15 1.90
CA GLY A 146 -18.55 1.11 3.01
C GLY A 146 -17.16 1.69 3.33
N ALA A 147 -16.09 1.19 2.72
CA ALA A 147 -14.73 1.65 3.00
C ALA A 147 -14.45 3.06 2.46
N GLN A 148 -14.09 3.96 3.37
CA GLN A 148 -13.80 5.36 3.06
C GLN A 148 -12.30 5.62 3.03
N ILE A 149 -11.84 6.37 2.02
CA ILE A 149 -10.48 6.91 2.02
C ILE A 149 -10.50 8.19 2.86
N VAL A 150 -9.86 8.14 4.03
CA VAL A 150 -9.93 9.21 5.03
C VAL A 150 -8.71 10.11 5.00
N GLU A 151 -7.55 9.58 4.59
CA GLU A 151 -6.30 10.32 4.53
C GLU A 151 -5.51 9.96 3.28
N TYR A 152 -4.71 10.92 2.81
CA TYR A 152 -3.87 10.81 1.63
C TYR A 152 -2.60 11.62 1.84
N TRP A 153 -1.45 11.04 1.53
CA TRP A 153 -0.15 11.70 1.66
C TRP A 153 0.72 11.37 0.45
N GLU A 154 1.46 12.36 -0.05
CA GLU A 154 2.44 12.16 -1.12
C GLU A 154 3.84 12.40 -0.56
N HIS A 155 4.77 11.54 -0.96
CA HIS A 155 6.15 11.73 -0.63
C HIS A 155 6.67 13.02 -1.33
N PRO A 156 7.31 13.96 -0.62
CA PRO A 156 7.65 15.27 -1.18
C PRO A 156 8.71 15.21 -2.28
N LEU A 157 9.46 14.11 -2.38
CA LEU A 157 10.64 13.98 -3.23
C LEU A 157 10.62 12.73 -4.12
N ARG A 158 9.74 11.78 -3.82
CA ARG A 158 9.64 10.48 -4.51
C ARG A 158 8.30 10.47 -5.19
N ASN A 159 8.21 9.81 -6.33
CA ASN A 159 6.94 9.67 -7.03
C ASN A 159 6.08 8.59 -6.34
N GLU A 160 5.73 8.83 -5.08
CA GLU A 160 5.07 7.88 -4.18
C GLU A 160 3.90 8.54 -3.48
N ALA A 161 2.82 7.79 -3.36
CA ALA A 161 1.64 8.22 -2.63
C ALA A 161 1.08 7.10 -1.78
N TYR A 162 0.49 7.52 -0.67
CA TYR A 162 -0.08 6.66 0.35
C TYR A 162 -1.53 7.08 0.60
N ALA A 163 -2.38 6.13 0.92
CA ALA A 163 -3.77 6.37 1.30
C ALA A 163 -4.15 5.50 2.48
N LEU A 164 -5.03 6.03 3.33
CA LEU A 164 -5.62 5.31 4.46
C LEU A 164 -7.10 5.06 4.17
N ALA A 165 -7.47 3.78 4.12
CA ALA A 165 -8.85 3.35 4.11
C ALA A 165 -9.31 3.05 5.54
N ARG A 166 -10.51 3.47 5.90
CA ARG A 166 -11.16 3.13 7.17
C ARG A 166 -12.53 2.53 6.92
N LEU A 167 -12.88 1.58 7.79
CA LEU A 167 -14.21 1.00 7.91
C LEU A 167 -14.63 1.07 9.38
N ASP A 168 -15.71 1.79 9.66
CA ASP A 168 -16.34 1.80 10.97
C ASP A 168 -17.13 0.49 11.18
N MET A 169 -16.86 -0.21 12.27
CA MET A 169 -17.48 -1.49 12.56
C MET A 169 -18.96 -1.39 12.95
N GLU A 170 -19.42 -0.24 13.43
CA GLU A 170 -20.84 0.02 13.64
C GLU A 170 -21.54 0.23 12.30
N GLN A 171 -20.93 1.01 11.41
CA GLN A 171 -21.42 1.18 10.04
C GLN A 171 -21.45 -0.16 9.29
N PHE A 172 -20.44 -1.01 9.48
CA PHE A 172 -20.43 -2.38 8.97
C PHE A 172 -21.61 -3.20 9.49
N LYS A 173 -21.90 -3.17 10.80
CA LYS A 173 -23.06 -3.86 11.38
C LYS A 173 -24.36 -3.37 10.76
N ASP A 174 -24.48 -2.08 10.49
CA ASP A 174 -25.68 -1.50 9.88
C ASP A 174 -25.78 -1.82 8.38
N ILE A 175 -24.67 -1.84 7.64
CA ILE A 175 -24.61 -2.37 6.27
C ILE A 175 -25.05 -3.84 6.27
N MET A 176 -24.58 -4.65 7.21
CA MET A 176 -25.01 -6.05 7.34
C MET A 176 -26.51 -6.19 7.61
N LYS A 177 -27.08 -5.36 8.50
CA LYS A 177 -28.54 -5.36 8.76
C LYS A 177 -29.34 -4.97 7.51
N ASN A 178 -28.87 -3.99 6.74
CA ASN A 178 -29.61 -3.47 5.59
C ASN A 178 -29.45 -4.36 4.35
N TYR A 179 -28.27 -4.94 4.13
CA TYR A 179 -28.05 -5.93 3.07
C TYR A 179 -28.90 -7.19 3.31
N ALA A 180 -29.19 -7.52 4.58
CA ALA A 180 -30.17 -8.54 4.98
C ALA A 180 -31.61 -8.27 4.59
N ALA A 181 -32.03 -7.02 4.71
CA ALA A 181 -33.37 -6.62 4.30
C ALA A 181 -33.51 -6.58 2.77
N ALA A 182 -32.45 -6.18 2.05
CA ALA A 182 -32.50 -5.89 0.62
C ALA A 182 -32.22 -7.08 -0.31
N SER A 183 -31.27 -7.97 0.01
CA SER A 183 -30.83 -9.02 -0.92
C SER A 183 -31.60 -10.34 -0.77
N GLY A 184 -32.37 -10.54 0.30
CA GLY A 184 -33.00 -11.83 0.63
C GLY A 184 -32.01 -12.96 0.99
N GLN A 185 -30.74 -12.84 0.62
CA GLN A 185 -29.64 -13.78 0.88
C GLN A 185 -29.25 -13.86 2.37
N PHE A 186 -29.58 -12.81 3.12
CA PHE A 186 -29.11 -12.60 4.48
C PHE A 186 -30.23 -12.66 5.54
N LYS A 187 -31.47 -13.00 5.14
CA LYS A 187 -32.59 -13.27 6.06
C LYS A 187 -32.26 -14.36 7.10
N GLN A 188 -31.17 -15.10 6.92
CA GLN A 188 -30.70 -16.19 7.77
C GLN A 188 -29.37 -15.91 8.48
N LEU A 189 -28.92 -14.66 8.62
CA LEU A 189 -27.97 -14.37 9.70
C LEU A 189 -28.78 -14.56 10.99
N ASP A 190 -28.72 -15.79 11.52
CA ASP A 190 -29.44 -16.24 12.70
C ASP A 190 -29.24 -15.18 13.79
N ALA A 191 -30.31 -14.86 14.52
CA ALA A 191 -30.22 -13.95 15.66
C ALA A 191 -29.04 -14.34 16.58
N ASN A 192 -28.79 -15.65 16.68
CA ASN A 192 -27.64 -16.24 17.36
C ASN A 192 -26.29 -15.77 16.81
N LEU A 193 -26.07 -15.78 15.48
CA LEU A 193 -24.81 -15.32 14.89
C LEU A 193 -24.63 -13.80 15.06
N ARG A 194 -25.71 -13.02 14.96
CA ARG A 194 -25.66 -11.57 15.18
C ARG A 194 -25.29 -11.23 16.63
N GLU A 195 -25.93 -11.89 17.60
CA GLU A 195 -25.65 -11.73 19.02
C GLU A 195 -24.23 -12.22 19.35
N TRP A 196 -23.82 -13.33 18.75
CA TRP A 196 -22.48 -13.87 18.89
C TRP A 196 -21.39 -12.92 18.35
N VAL A 197 -21.57 -12.35 17.16
CA VAL A 197 -20.66 -11.34 16.60
C VAL A 197 -20.64 -10.08 17.47
N GLN A 198 -21.77 -9.66 18.04
CA GLN A 198 -21.80 -8.51 18.95
C GLN A 198 -21.04 -8.77 20.24
N LYS A 199 -21.21 -9.96 20.84
CA LYS A 199 -20.56 -10.37 22.09
C LYS A 199 -19.05 -10.59 21.91
N ASN A 200 -18.62 -11.08 20.75
CA ASN A 200 -17.23 -11.45 20.49
C ASN A 200 -16.44 -10.41 19.68
N ALA A 201 -17.07 -9.32 19.22
CA ALA A 201 -16.39 -8.29 18.44
C ALA A 201 -15.19 -7.66 19.16
N ASP A 202 -15.26 -7.47 20.49
CA ASP A 202 -14.15 -6.94 21.29
C ASP A 202 -12.94 -7.86 21.21
N LYS A 203 -13.17 -9.13 21.49
CA LYS A 203 -12.15 -10.17 21.48
C LYS A 203 -11.57 -10.38 20.09
N ALA A 204 -12.42 -10.40 19.05
CA ALA A 204 -11.98 -10.53 17.67
C ALA A 204 -11.15 -9.34 17.20
N HIS A 205 -11.44 -8.13 17.69
CA HIS A 205 -10.65 -6.93 17.38
C HIS A 205 -9.27 -6.97 18.06
N ASP A 206 -9.21 -7.45 19.29
CA ASP A 206 -7.93 -7.61 20.00
C ASP A 206 -7.09 -8.75 19.38
N GLU A 207 -7.72 -9.87 19.01
CA GLU A 207 -7.07 -11.00 18.33
C GLU A 207 -6.59 -10.65 16.91
N LEU A 208 -7.32 -9.79 16.20
CA LEU A 208 -6.91 -9.28 14.89
C LEU A 208 -5.50 -8.67 14.98
N ASN A 209 -5.28 -7.75 15.91
CA ASN A 209 -3.99 -7.09 16.04
C ASN A 209 -2.90 -8.10 16.41
N GLN A 210 -3.18 -9.06 17.29
CA GLN A 210 -2.22 -10.13 17.61
C GLN A 210 -1.86 -10.99 16.40
N GLU A 211 -2.84 -11.30 15.55
CA GLU A 211 -2.64 -12.11 14.36
C GLU A 211 -1.90 -11.34 13.26
N LEU A 212 -2.15 -10.04 13.12
CA LEU A 212 -1.42 -9.18 12.20
C LEU A 212 0.04 -8.98 12.62
N GLU A 213 0.32 -8.83 13.92
CA GLU A 213 1.70 -8.73 14.43
C GLU A 213 2.50 -10.01 14.17
N LYS A 214 1.89 -11.20 14.22
CA LYS A 214 2.58 -12.46 13.87
C LYS A 214 2.95 -12.58 12.40
N ARG A 215 2.32 -11.78 11.53
CA ARG A 215 2.52 -11.81 10.07
C ARG A 215 3.54 -10.77 9.60
N LYS A 216 3.98 -9.87 10.48
CA LYS A 216 5.04 -8.89 10.25
C LYS A 216 6.41 -9.53 10.49
#